data_AF-A0A8T5RKK5-F1
#
_entry.id   AF-A0A8T5RKK5-F1
#
_cell.length_a   1.000
_cell.length_b   1.000
_cell.length_c   1.000
_cell.angle_alpha   90.00
_cell.angle_beta   90.00
_cell.angle_gamma   90.00
#
_symmetry.space_group_name_H-M   'P 1'
#
loop_
_entity.id
_entity.type
_entity.pdbx_description
1 polymer ?
#
loop_
_entity_poly.entity_id
_entity_poly.type
_entity_poly.pdbx_seq_one_letter_code
_entity_poly.pdbx_strand_id
1 'polypeptide(L)' 'HAFHLNDSVRELNSNVDRHTHIGQGKIGKKPFGFFMNDKRFKNIPGILETPKGKELDEDIMNLETLKSLID' A
#
# COMPACT_ATOMS: atom_id res chain seq x y z
N HIS A 1 -4.03 12.73 11.51
CA HIS A 1 -4.12 11.26 11.34
C HIS A 1 -3.55 10.89 9.98
N ALA A 2 -2.94 9.72 9.86
CA ALA A 2 -2.40 9.21 8.61
C ALA A 2 -2.56 7.68 8.56
N PHE A 3 -2.59 7.12 7.36
CA PHE A 3 -2.52 5.68 7.14
C PHE A 3 -1.14 5.30 6.64
N HIS A 4 -0.64 4.16 7.10
CA HIS A 4 0.54 3.54 6.51
C HIS A 4 0.04 2.47 5.54
N LEU A 5 0.35 2.64 4.27
CA LEU A 5 -0.14 1.79 3.18
C LEU A 5 0.97 0.83 2.79
N ASN A 6 1.02 -0.31 3.48
CA ASN A 6 2.03 -1.33 3.28
C ASN A 6 1.35 -2.67 3.00
N ASP A 7 1.80 -3.38 1.97
CA ASP A 7 1.41 -4.78 1.80
C ASP A 7 2.26 -5.66 2.73
N SER A 8 1.78 -6.87 3.05
CA SER A 8 2.45 -7.78 3.97
C SER A 8 3.12 -8.92 3.23
N VAL A 9 4.39 -9.21 3.55
CA VAL A 9 5.08 -10.42 3.07
C VAL A 9 4.44 -11.69 3.64
N ARG A 10 3.87 -11.60 4.85
CA ARG A 10 3.39 -12.76 5.62
C ARG A 10 1.86 -12.80 5.70
N GLU A 11 1.36 -13.99 6.00
CA GLU A 11 -0.07 -14.24 6.15
C GLU A 11 -0.66 -13.47 7.35
N LEU A 12 -1.99 -13.33 7.34
CA LEU A 12 -2.76 -12.79 8.46
C LEU A 12 -2.41 -13.51 9.77
N ASN A 13 -2.34 -12.77 10.87
CA ASN A 13 -2.01 -13.26 12.22
C ASN A 13 -0.62 -13.87 12.37
N SER A 14 0.32 -13.62 11.44
CA SER A 14 1.70 -14.10 11.57
C SER A 14 2.52 -13.39 12.66
N ASN A 15 2.07 -12.24 13.16
CA ASN A 15 2.82 -11.37 14.09
C ASN A 15 4.21 -10.95 13.54
N VAL A 16 4.36 -10.91 12.22
CA VAL A 16 5.59 -10.49 11.55
C VAL A 16 5.37 -9.17 10.85
N ASP A 17 6.14 -8.16 11.26
CA ASP A 17 6.14 -6.84 10.66
C ASP A 17 7.16 -6.78 9.50
N ARG A 18 6.77 -7.34 8.35
CA ARG A 18 7.58 -7.29 7.12
C ARG A 18 6.74 -6.82 5.95
N HIS A 19 7.01 -5.59 5.52
CA HIS A 19 6.34 -4.93 4.41
C HIS A 19 6.87 -5.38 3.05
N THR A 20 6.01 -5.27 2.04
CA THR A 20 6.35 -5.40 0.62
C THR A 20 5.57 -4.39 -0.21
N HIS A 21 5.90 -4.27 -1.50
CA HIS A 21 5.26 -3.35 -2.44
C HIS A 21 3.76 -3.64 -2.61
N ILE A 22 3.01 -2.61 -2.97
CA ILE A 22 1.55 -2.66 -3.09
C ILE A 22 1.12 -3.73 -4.09
N GLY A 23 0.36 -4.72 -3.60
CA GLY A 23 -0.15 -5.80 -4.44
C GLY A 23 0.83 -6.96 -4.65
N GLN A 24 2.02 -6.90 -4.07
CA GLN A 24 3.02 -7.97 -4.14
C GLN A 24 3.07 -8.82 -2.86
N GLY A 25 2.17 -8.54 -1.90
CA GLY A 25 2.06 -9.28 -0.65
C GLY A 25 0.76 -10.07 -0.53
N LYS A 26 0.45 -10.45 0.71
CA LYS A 26 -0.70 -11.28 1.07
C LYS A 26 -1.99 -10.49 1.22
N ILE A 27 -1.92 -9.16 1.32
CA ILE A 27 -3.11 -8.30 1.26
C ILE A 27 -3.58 -8.18 -0.19
N GLY A 28 -2.64 -7.96 -1.11
CA GLY A 28 -2.93 -7.86 -2.54
C GLY A 28 -3.66 -6.56 -2.92
N LYS A 29 -3.89 -6.34 -4.23
CA LYS A 29 -4.40 -5.05 -4.76
C LYS A 29 -5.86 -4.74 -4.39
N LYS A 30 -6.71 -5.76 -4.28
CA LYS A 30 -8.16 -5.58 -4.14
C LYS A 30 -8.54 -4.79 -2.87
N PRO A 31 -8.00 -5.09 -1.67
CA PRO A 31 -8.24 -4.26 -0.49
C PRO A 31 -7.74 -2.82 -0.60
N PHE A 32 -6.59 -2.58 -1.26
CA PHE A 32 -6.13 -1.22 -1.51
C PHE A 32 -7.11 -0.45 -2.40
N GLY A 33 -7.69 -1.09 -3.40
CA GLY A 33 -8.77 -0.46 -4.20
C GLY A 33 -9.98 -0.07 -3.36
N PHE A 34 -10.40 -0.88 -2.39
CA PHE A 34 -11.46 -0.51 -1.46
C PHE A 34 -11.09 0.73 -0.64
N PHE A 35 -9.84 0.78 -0.16
CA PHE A 35 -9.35 1.92 0.62
C PHE A 35 -9.27 3.20 -0.22
N MET A 36 -8.70 3.13 -1.43
CA MET A 36 -8.49 4.28 -2.31
C MET A 36 -9.82 4.92 -2.76
N ASN A 37 -10.90 4.15 -2.85
CA ASN A 37 -12.22 4.63 -3.25
C ASN A 37 -13.16 4.95 -2.08
N ASP A 38 -12.71 4.79 -0.83
CA ASP A 38 -13.55 5.07 0.34
C ASP A 38 -13.61 6.58 0.63
N LYS A 39 -14.82 7.16 0.48
CA LYS A 39 -15.08 8.59 0.71
C LYS A 39 -14.72 9.05 2.12
N ARG A 40 -14.73 8.14 3.12
CA ARG A 40 -14.36 8.46 4.51
C ARG A 40 -12.87 8.80 4.65
N PHE A 41 -12.02 8.31 3.75
CA PHE A 41 -10.56 8.44 3.84
C PHE A 41 -9.97 9.44 2.84
N LYS A 42 -10.79 10.03 1.95
CA LYS A 42 -10.35 10.90 0.84
C LYS A 42 -9.36 12.01 1.22
N ASN A 43 -9.50 12.59 2.41
CA ASN A 43 -8.67 13.71 2.88
C ASN A 43 -7.64 13.28 3.94
N ILE A 44 -7.46 11.98 4.16
CA ILE A 44 -6.49 11.46 5.13
C ILE A 44 -5.23 11.05 4.37
N PRO A 45 -4.04 11.54 4.75
CA PRO A 45 -2.80 11.20 4.07
C PRO A 45 -2.46 9.71 4.22
N GLY A 46 -1.90 9.13 3.15
CA GLY A 46 -1.29 7.80 3.13
C GLY A 46 0.23 7.89 2.98
N ILE A 47 0.97 7.05 3.71
CA ILE A 47 2.43 6.98 3.70
C ILE A 47 2.86 5.57 3.23
N LEU A 48 3.82 5.51 2.31
CA LEU A 48 4.42 4.26 1.83
C LEU A 48 5.72 3.96 2.59
N GLU A 49 5.74 2.87 3.35
CA GLU A 49 6.90 2.36 4.09
C GLU A 49 7.34 0.99 3.55
N THR A 50 7.29 0.85 2.23
CA THR A 50 7.74 -0.34 1.49
C THR A 50 9.25 -0.33 1.31
N PRO A 51 9.88 -1.47 0.97
CA PRO A 51 11.31 -1.50 0.61
C PRO A 51 11.65 -0.42 -0.43
N LYS A 52 12.83 0.19 -0.27
CA LYS A 52 13.31 1.29 -1.13
C LYS A 52 14.49 0.80 -1.97
N GLY A 53 14.54 1.21 -3.23
CA GLY A 53 15.71 1.10 -4.07
C GLY A 53 16.73 2.20 -3.77
N LYS A 54 17.74 2.32 -4.65
CA LYS A 54 18.72 3.42 -4.58
C LYS A 54 18.10 4.78 -4.93
N GLU A 55 17.07 4.74 -5.78
CA GLU A 55 16.32 5.90 -6.28
C GLU A 55 14.84 5.77 -5.88
N LEU A 56 13.97 6.60 -6.45
CA LEU A 56 12.54 6.66 -6.14
C LEU A 56 11.67 5.70 -6.98
N ASP A 57 12.28 4.80 -7.75
CA ASP A 57 11.57 3.98 -8.74
C ASP A 57 10.45 3.14 -8.11
N GLU A 58 10.71 2.50 -6.96
CA GLU A 58 9.71 1.68 -6.27
C GLU A 58 8.59 2.53 -5.67
N ASP A 59 8.90 3.75 -5.24
CA ASP A 59 7.89 4.68 -4.71
C ASP A 59 6.97 5.17 -5.83
N ILE A 60 7.54 5.52 -6.98
CA ILE A 60 6.77 5.87 -8.18
C ILE A 60 5.89 4.68 -8.59
N MET A 61 6.45 3.47 -8.67
CA MET A 61 5.69 2.25 -9.01
C MET A 61 4.52 2.01 -8.06
N ASN A 62 4.73 2.13 -6.74
CA ASN A 62 3.68 1.96 -5.75
C ASN A 62 2.59 3.03 -5.86
N LEU A 63 2.97 4.29 -6.07
CA LEU A 63 2.03 5.39 -6.26
C LEU A 63 1.18 5.20 -7.53
N GLU A 64 1.80 4.83 -8.64
CA GLU A 64 1.08 4.54 -9.89
C GLU A 64 0.15 3.33 -9.73
N THR A 65 0.57 2.31 -8.99
CA THR A 65 -0.30 1.18 -8.65
C THR A 65 -1.51 1.64 -7.85
N LEU A 66 -1.34 2.44 -6.79
CA LEU A 66 -2.47 2.95 -6.00
C LEU A 66 -3.41 3.84 -6.81
N LYS A 67 -2.87 4.73 -7.64
CA LYS A 67 -3.68 5.59 -8.54
C LYS A 67 -4.48 4.77 -9.55
N SER A 68 -3.90 3.70 -10.09
CA SER A 68 -4.60 2.81 -11.04
C SER A 68 -5.79 2.05 -10.45
N LEU A 69 -5.95 2.07 -9.12
CA LEU A 69 -7.04 1.40 -8.42
C LEU A 69 -8.20 2.36 -8.09
N ILE A 70 -8.12 3.63 -8.48
CA ILE A 70 -9.19 4.62 -8.30
C ILE A 70 -10.15 4.51 -9.48
N ASP A 71 -11.45 4.46 -9.18
CA ASP A 71 -12.55 4.43 -10.15
C ASP A 71 -13.02 5.84 -10.58
#